data_AF-A0A2R7KK73-F1
#
_entry.id   AF-A0A2R7KK73-F1
#
_cell.length_a   1.000
_cell.length_b   1.000
_cell.length_c   1.000
_cell.angle_alpha   90.00
_cell.angle_beta   90.00
_cell.angle_gamma   90.00
#
_symmetry.space_group_name_H-M   'P 1'
#
loop_
_entity.id
_entity.type
_entity.pdbx_description
1 polymer ?
#
loop_
_entity_poly.entity_id
_entity_poly.type
_entity_poly.pdbx_seq_one_letter_code
_entity_poly.pdbx_strand_id
1 'polypeptide(L)' 'NLFIGALSGMHIVRLAIENNKVVGEERLLASENQRFRDITQGVDGALYAITDGGKLYKIDKK' A
#
# COMPACT_ATOMS: atom_id res chain seq x y z
N ASN A 1 2.98 10.55 4.37
CA ASN A 1 3.13 9.09 4.14
C ASN A 1 3.10 8.86 2.65
N LEU A 2 3.95 7.97 2.14
CA LEU A 2 3.91 7.49 0.75
C LEU A 2 3.61 6.00 0.76
N PHE A 3 2.71 5.56 -0.12
CA PHE A 3 2.35 4.14 -0.27
C PHE A 3 2.78 3.62 -1.64
N ILE A 4 3.32 2.41 -1.67
CA ILE A 4 3.89 1.80 -2.87
C ILE A 4 3.44 0.33 -2.93
N GLY A 5 2.83 -0.08 -4.05
CA GLY A 5 2.54 -1.49 -4.32
C GLY A 5 3.81 -2.24 -4.71
N ALA A 6 4.04 -3.43 -4.13
CA ALA A 6 5.17 -4.28 -4.48
C ALA A 6 4.70 -5.55 -5.23
N LEU A 7 5.11 -5.68 -6.50
CA LEU A 7 4.80 -6.84 -7.32
C LEU A 7 5.51 -8.10 -6.82
N SER A 8 6.84 -8.14 -6.86
CA SER A 8 7.62 -9.28 -6.37
C SER A 8 7.64 -9.36 -4.83
N GLY A 9 7.53 -8.21 -4.16
CA GLY A 9 7.48 -8.15 -2.70
C GLY A 9 6.16 -8.65 -2.10
N MET A 10 5.08 -8.65 -2.88
CA MET A 10 3.74 -9.11 -2.49
C MET A 10 3.15 -8.46 -1.23
N HIS A 11 3.40 -7.15 -1.06
CA HIS A 11 2.88 -6.33 0.04
C HIS A 11 2.72 -4.86 -0.42
N ILE A 12 2.18 -4.02 0.45
CA ILE A 12 2.18 -2.56 0.27
C ILE A 12 3.22 -1.97 1.22
N VAL A 13 4.14 -1.15 0.72
CA VAL A 13 5.11 -0.42 1.53
C VAL A 13 4.49 0.91 1.95
N ARG A 14 4.58 1.25 3.23
CA ARG A 14 4.31 2.60 3.75
C ARG A 14 5.63 3.24 4.18
N LEU A 15 5.97 4.37 3.57
CA LEU A 15 7.10 5.20 3.96
C LEU A 15 6.62 6.40 4.78
N ALA A 16 7.24 6.59 5.94
CA ALA A 16 7.16 7.84 6.70
C ALA A 16 8.22 8.79 6.16
N ILE A 17 7.80 9.98 5.73
CA ILE A 17 8.67 10.99 5.13
C ILE A 17 8.59 12.27 5.95
N GLU A 18 9.74 12.76 6.41
CA GLU A 18 9.90 14.03 7.12
C GLU A 18 11.05 14.80 6.48
N ASN A 19 10.86 16.10 6.21
CA ASN A 19 11.88 16.97 5.62
C ASN A 19 12.55 16.35 4.36
N ASN A 20 11.73 15.76 3.48
CA ASN A 20 12.16 15.05 2.26
C ASN A 20 13.09 13.86 2.49
N LYS A 21 13.09 13.28 3.69
CA LYS A 21 13.85 12.07 4.03
C LYS A 21 12.91 10.97 4.52
N VAL A 22 13.21 9.73 4.16
CA VAL A 22 12.54 8.56 4.72
C VAL A 22 13.02 8.35 6.15
N VAL A 23 12.10 8.35 7.10
CA VAL A 23 12.38 8.17 8.54
C VAL A 23 11.82 6.85 9.09
N GLY A 24 11.04 6.13 8.29
CA GLY A 24 10.49 4.82 8.67
C GLY A 24 9.84 4.08 7.50
N GLU A 25 9.77 2.77 7.63
CA GLU A 25 9.17 1.85 6.66
C GLU A 25 8.30 0.82 7.40
N GLU A 26 7.13 0.54 6.84
CA GLU A 26 6.22 -0.51 7.29
C GLU A 26 5.72 -1.33 6.09
N ARG A 27 5.57 -2.64 6.26
CA ARG A 27 5.01 -3.55 5.25
C ARG A 27 3.59 -3.94 5.64
N LEU A 28 2.62 -3.45 4.87
CA LEU A 28 1.20 -3.71 5.05
C LEU A 28 0.75 -4.89 4.18
N LEU A 29 -0.22 -5.66 4.67
CA LEU A 29 -0.86 -6.76 3.93
C LEU A 29 0.09 -7.85 3.40
N ALA A 30 1.27 -8.02 3.99
CA ALA A 30 2.22 -9.04 3.56
C ALA A 30 1.65 -10.47 3.67
N SER A 31 0.72 -10.72 4.59
CA SER A 31 0.03 -12.00 4.75
C SER A 31 -0.97 -12.31 3.64
N GLU A 32 -1.40 -11.32 2.86
CA GLU A 32 -2.35 -11.52 1.75
C GLU A 32 -1.70 -12.22 0.55
N ASN A 33 -0.37 -12.22 0.48
CA ASN A 33 0.43 -12.85 -0.57
C ASN A 33 -0.06 -12.46 -1.98
N GLN A 34 -0.30 -11.16 -2.19
CA GLN A 34 -0.79 -10.60 -3.45
C GLN A 34 0.25 -9.69 -4.09
N ARG A 35 0.38 -9.76 -5.42
CA ARG A 35 1.18 -8.82 -6.21
C ARG A 35 0.41 -7.51 -6.37
N PHE A 36 0.64 -6.53 -5.50
CA PHE A 36 -0.04 -5.24 -5.54
C PHE A 36 0.49 -4.38 -6.70
N ARG A 37 -0.41 -4.05 -7.63
CA ARG A 37 -0.12 -3.37 -8.89
C ARG A 37 -0.15 -1.85 -8.75
N ASP A 38 -1.24 -1.35 -8.19
CA ASP A 38 -1.46 0.08 -8.03
C ASP A 38 -2.18 0.35 -6.72
N ILE A 39 -1.99 1.56 -6.20
CA ILE A 39 -2.60 2.02 -4.96
C ILE A 39 -2.87 3.53 -5.02
N THR A 40 -4.04 3.93 -4.58
CA THR A 40 -4.43 5.34 -4.44
C THR A 40 -5.17 5.58 -3.14
N GLN A 41 -5.23 6.85 -2.71
CA GLN A 41 -6.08 7.27 -1.61
C GLN A 41 -7.40 7.79 -2.18
N GLY A 42 -8.51 7.22 -1.70
CA GLY A 42 -9.85 7.70 -2.04
C GLY A 42 -10.17 9.02 -1.34
N VAL A 43 -11.21 9.72 -1.83
CA VAL A 43 -11.73 10.95 -1.20
C VAL A 43 -12.34 10.69 0.19
N ASP A 44 -12.65 9.43 0.50
CA ASP A 44 -13.08 8.97 1.82
C ASP A 44 -11.91 8.72 2.78
N GLY A 45 -10.67 8.94 2.35
CA GLY A 45 -9.45 8.78 3.14
C GLY A 45 -8.91 7.35 3.19
N ALA A 46 -9.66 6.36 2.72
CA ALA A 46 -9.23 4.96 2.63
C ALA A 46 -8.22 4.75 1.49
N LEU A 47 -7.40 3.70 1.59
CA LEU A 47 -6.55 3.27 0.49
C LEU A 47 -7.27 2.24 -0.37
N TYR A 48 -7.18 2.41 -1.67
CA TYR A 48 -7.69 1.47 -2.67
C TYR A 48 -6.52 0.89 -3.44
N ALA A 49 -6.42 -0.44 -3.48
CA ALA A 49 -5.34 -1.13 -4.16
C ALA A 49 -5.85 -2.22 -5.08
N ILE A 50 -5.19 -2.40 -6.22
CA ILE A 50 -5.47 -3.51 -7.15
C ILE A 50 -4.29 -4.47 -7.21
N THR A 51 -4.58 -5.73 -7.55
CA THR A 51 -3.56 -6.77 -7.71
C THR A 51 -3.48 -7.27 -9.14
N ASP A 52 -2.32 -7.80 -9.56
CA ASP A 52 -2.19 -8.47 -10.88
C ASP A 52 -3.17 -9.66 -11.02
N GLY A 53 -3.67 -10.21 -9.92
CA GLY A 53 -4.67 -11.27 -9.89
C GLY A 53 -6.13 -10.79 -9.99
N GLY A 54 -6.36 -9.49 -10.22
CA GLY A 54 -7.69 -8.93 -10.46
C GLY A 54 -8.51 -8.65 -9.19
N LYS A 55 -7.89 -8.60 -8.01
CA LYS A 55 -8.58 -8.21 -6.77
C LYS A 55 -8.56 -6.70 -6.59
N LEU A 56 -9.64 -6.16 -6.02
CA LEU A 56 -9.73 -4.80 -5.50
C LEU A 56 -9.81 -4.85 -3.97
N TYR A 57 -8.91 -4.13 -3.31
CA TYR A 57 -8.89 -3.94 -1.87
C TYR A 57 -9.36 -2.53 -1.52
N LYS A 58 -10.21 -2.41 -0.50
CA LYS A 58 -10.38 -1.18 0.29
C LYS A 58 -9.73 -1.41 1.65
N ILE A 59 -8.80 -0.54 2.02
CA ILE A 59 -8.02 -0.62 3.25
C ILE A 59 -8.31 0.63 4.04
N ASP A 60 -8.98 0.47 5.17
CA ASP A 60 -9.38 1.58 6.03
C ASP A 60 -9.08 1.23 7.48
N LYS A 61 -9.01 2.26 8.33
CA LYS A 61 -8.99 2.04 9.78
C LYS A 61 -10.34 1.48 10.20
N LYS A 62 -10.31 0.54 11.15
CA LYS A 62 -11.53 0.20 11.90
C LYS A 62 -12.01 1.39 12.71
#